data_AF-A0A7C1PT62-F1
#
_entry.id   AF-A0A7C1PT62-F1
#
_cell.length_a   1.000
_cell.length_b   1.000
_cell.length_c   1.000
_cell.angle_alpha   90.00
_cell.angle_beta   90.00
_cell.angle_gamma   90.00
#
_symmetry.space_group_name_H-M   'P 1'
#
loop_
_entity.id
_entity.type
_entity.pdbx_description
1 polymer ?
#
loop_
_entity_poly.entity_id
_entity_poly.type
_entity_poly.pdbx_seq_one_letter_code
_entity_poly.pdbx_strand_id
1 'polypeptide(L)'
;MRIPATTACVLLLTVAIPWWLAPWIRYWGIQAEYADRWLILLVAAVIAWQRYAQGIPAELSSSRFLSSVLLLSGGLLFPLGVFLQAQVTPRPLLLWWLFVSWQTLVVGTLLRLGGLPLLRHFAFPLAFLLFALPLPNRLQLPLQFGLQHGTTGLAAFVLDALGWNVQRDGFILHLPHCDLNVVEACSGVRSVTAMLAVATFLAYLHHLSLRRGLILLLLTLPLIALINAVRVIASGILCECWGPASIQGWRHQGLGLFMVIIGFGLLYALTRFLQPRPRSVVSLSPATPSLSPFPLSQTLRHDAALRSQLDTLRGLPIPTAGQFTSGIHMVLTILGVITFATLLASWLGRQQQAEVQAEAPLEQLPLHFADFTGQDLPIPEPIREMLTPDQILHRAYCDSLGHTWEVWIIFWSSPAMVKGYHHPDICWPNRGFTCLDRRPISLPLPSGQLTVTERLFARDTQRYMIWYWTQEGQQVWSEADERRVQLLGNSHEWVLERLWYQRQSQVRGRLSVWVGTPLWGQRPLLEAVSYEFLSQLAVHLYQLCPWAYPTSP
;
A
#
# COMPACT_ATOMS: atom_id res chain seq x y z
N MET A 1 21.46 22.03 32.55
CA MET A 1 20.17 21.32 32.67
C MET A 1 19.76 20.62 31.36
N ARG A 2 20.55 19.67 30.84
CA ARG A 2 20.28 18.99 29.55
C ARG A 2 19.47 17.69 29.67
N ILE A 3 19.31 17.17 30.90
CA ILE A 3 18.80 15.83 31.20
C ILE A 3 17.26 15.65 31.07
N PRO A 4 16.36 16.65 31.27
CA PRO A 4 14.92 16.40 31.22
C PRO A 4 14.29 16.37 29.81
N ALA A 5 14.93 16.99 28.81
CA ALA A 5 14.45 16.96 27.42
C ALA A 5 14.85 15.67 26.68
N THR A 6 16.03 15.11 27.01
CA THR A 6 16.48 13.76 26.64
C THR A 6 15.44 12.70 27.03
N THR A 7 14.99 12.72 28.28
CA THR A 7 14.06 11.70 28.80
C THR A 7 12.69 11.81 28.15
N ALA A 8 12.17 13.01 27.91
CA ALA A 8 10.88 13.19 27.22
C ALA A 8 10.92 12.77 25.74
N CYS A 9 12.01 13.06 25.02
CA CYS A 9 12.21 12.60 23.64
C CYS A 9 12.42 11.08 23.56
N VAL A 10 13.20 10.52 24.49
CA VAL A 10 13.40 9.07 24.60
C VAL A 10 12.10 8.37 24.99
N LEU A 11 11.28 8.91 25.90
CA LEU A 11 9.97 8.36 26.29
C LEU A 11 8.93 8.43 25.15
N LEU A 12 8.93 9.49 24.34
CA LEU A 12 8.10 9.57 23.12
C LEU A 12 8.49 8.51 22.07
N LEU A 13 9.77 8.17 22.01
CA LEU A 13 10.31 7.14 21.12
C LEU A 13 10.16 5.73 21.72
N THR A 14 10.26 5.52 23.03
CA THR A 14 10.28 4.18 23.64
C THR A 14 8.89 3.66 24.03
N VAL A 15 7.95 4.53 24.41
CA VAL A 15 6.62 4.09 24.89
C VAL A 15 5.60 3.92 23.76
N ALA A 16 5.79 4.63 22.63
CA ALA A 16 4.91 4.47 21.47
C ALA A 16 5.38 3.32 20.56
N ILE A 17 6.65 3.25 20.18
CA ILE A 17 7.10 2.55 18.97
C ILE A 17 6.76 1.04 18.87
N PRO A 18 6.88 0.16 19.89
CA PRO A 18 6.82 -1.28 19.63
C PRO A 18 5.43 -1.83 19.24
N TRP A 19 4.35 -1.38 19.90
CA TRP A 19 3.04 -2.06 19.79
C TRP A 19 2.18 -1.61 18.59
N TRP A 20 2.30 -0.38 18.09
CA TRP A 20 1.56 0.06 16.89
C TRP A 20 2.28 -0.19 15.58
N LEU A 21 3.59 -0.46 15.63
CA LEU A 21 4.30 -0.97 14.48
C LEU A 21 3.86 -2.41 14.17
N ALA A 22 3.40 -3.20 15.12
CA ALA A 22 3.01 -4.59 14.88
C ALA A 22 1.99 -4.76 13.73
N PRO A 23 0.89 -3.98 13.63
CA PRO A 23 0.01 -4.02 12.45
C PRO A 23 0.68 -3.63 11.13
N TRP A 24 1.64 -2.70 11.16
CA TRP A 24 2.41 -2.28 9.99
C TRP A 24 3.40 -3.35 9.56
N ILE A 25 4.14 -3.90 10.52
CA ILE A 25 5.07 -5.02 10.35
C ILE A 25 4.34 -6.21 9.77
N ARG A 26 3.17 -6.55 10.34
CA ARG A 26 2.31 -7.60 9.81
C ARG A 26 1.88 -7.26 8.38
N TYR A 27 1.44 -6.03 8.11
CA TYR A 27 1.04 -5.63 6.76
C TYR A 27 2.19 -5.74 5.75
N TRP A 28 3.41 -5.29 6.11
CA TRP A 28 4.61 -5.39 5.28
C TRP A 28 5.10 -6.83 5.12
N GLY A 29 5.03 -7.64 6.18
CA GLY A 29 5.41 -9.05 6.14
C GLY A 29 4.51 -9.87 5.22
N ILE A 30 3.21 -9.56 5.18
CA ILE A 30 2.27 -10.22 4.27
C ILE A 30 2.26 -9.54 2.87
N GLN A 31 2.99 -8.45 2.65
CA GLN A 31 3.07 -7.76 1.36
C GLN A 31 4.53 -7.54 1.00
N ALA A 32 5.11 -8.48 0.26
CA ALA A 32 6.51 -8.41 -0.20
C ALA A 32 6.85 -7.08 -0.92
N GLU A 33 5.83 -6.39 -1.44
CA GLU A 33 5.92 -5.04 -2.05
C GLU A 33 6.33 -3.92 -1.11
N TYR A 34 6.23 -4.14 0.19
CA TYR A 34 6.42 -3.13 1.21
C TYR A 34 7.54 -3.49 2.19
N ALA A 35 8.29 -4.55 1.91
CA ALA A 35 9.39 -5.02 2.74
C ALA A 35 10.53 -3.98 2.86
N ASP A 36 10.70 -3.10 1.88
CA ASP A 36 11.71 -2.04 1.86
C ASP A 36 11.42 -0.88 2.82
N ARG A 37 10.18 -0.77 3.33
CA ARG A 37 9.75 0.36 4.17
C ARG A 37 10.40 0.45 5.53
N TRP A 38 10.99 -0.64 6.01
CA TRP A 38 11.85 -0.64 7.18
C TRP A 38 13.00 0.36 7.06
N LEU A 39 13.53 0.54 5.84
CA LEU A 39 14.59 1.51 5.58
C LEU A 39 14.12 2.95 5.78
N ILE A 40 12.85 3.25 5.48
CA ILE A 40 12.25 4.57 5.67
C ILE A 40 12.19 4.90 7.15
N LEU A 41 11.76 3.94 7.99
CA LEU A 41 11.74 4.11 9.44
C LEU A 41 13.15 4.36 9.99
N LEU A 42 14.12 3.56 9.53
CA LEU A 42 15.51 3.68 9.95
C LEU A 42 16.10 5.05 9.59
N VAL A 43 15.92 5.50 8.34
CA VAL A 43 16.42 6.80 7.88
C VAL A 43 15.74 7.95 8.64
N ALA A 44 14.42 7.90 8.86
CA ALA A 44 13.71 8.91 9.65
C ALA A 44 14.26 8.98 11.09
N ALA A 45 14.48 7.83 11.72
CA ALA A 45 15.02 7.73 13.08
C ALA A 45 16.46 8.28 13.16
N VAL A 46 17.32 7.94 12.20
CA VAL A 46 18.70 8.45 12.13
C VAL A 46 18.71 9.97 11.95
N ILE A 47 17.86 10.53 11.08
CA ILE A 47 17.77 11.98 10.87
C ILE A 47 17.25 12.67 12.13
N ALA A 48 16.22 12.12 12.77
CA ALA A 48 15.71 12.64 14.04
C ALA A 48 16.81 12.63 15.12
N TRP A 49 17.58 11.54 15.22
CA TRP A 49 18.71 11.45 16.13
C TRP A 49 19.79 12.49 15.83
N GLN A 50 20.17 12.67 14.56
CA GLN A 50 21.15 13.69 14.16
C GLN A 50 20.68 15.09 14.52
N ARG A 51 19.40 15.42 14.27
CA ARG A 51 18.79 16.70 14.65
C ARG A 51 18.81 16.89 16.15
N TYR A 52 18.52 15.85 16.91
CA TYR A 52 18.62 15.87 18.36
C TYR A 52 20.07 16.14 18.83
N ALA A 53 21.04 15.42 18.26
CA ALA A 53 22.46 15.55 18.61
C ALA A 53 23.07 16.91 18.23
N GLN A 54 22.58 17.55 17.17
CA GLN A 54 22.96 18.91 16.77
C GLN A 54 22.46 20.00 17.74
N GLY A 55 21.61 19.64 18.70
CA GLY A 55 21.04 20.55 19.67
C GLY A 55 19.62 20.98 19.32
N ILE A 56 18.87 21.30 20.36
CA ILE A 56 17.49 21.78 20.28
C ILE A 56 17.50 23.31 20.12
N PRO A 57 16.56 23.93 19.38
CA PRO A 57 16.44 25.39 19.27
C PRO A 57 16.43 26.08 20.64
N ALA A 58 17.14 27.22 20.76
CA ALA A 58 17.23 27.99 21.99
C ALA A 58 15.93 28.72 22.36
N GLU A 59 15.19 29.16 21.32
CA GLU A 59 13.89 29.82 21.48
C GLU A 59 12.80 28.75 21.54
N LEU A 60 12.43 28.38 22.77
CA LEU A 60 11.29 27.50 23.02
C LEU A 60 10.04 28.35 23.25
N SER A 61 8.97 28.03 22.53
CA SER A 61 7.64 28.59 22.77
C SER A 61 6.69 27.48 23.19
N SER A 62 5.53 27.81 23.78
CA SER A 62 4.51 26.81 24.11
C SER A 62 3.16 27.27 23.58
N SER A 63 2.56 26.48 22.69
CA SER A 63 1.17 26.68 22.26
C SER A 63 0.27 25.75 23.07
N ARG A 64 -0.21 26.23 24.22
CA ARG A 64 -0.90 25.38 25.20
C ARG A 64 -2.24 24.85 24.70
N PHE A 65 -3.04 25.69 24.06
CA PHE A 65 -4.36 25.30 23.57
C PHE A 65 -4.26 24.28 22.43
N LEU A 66 -3.53 24.63 21.36
CA LEU A 66 -3.38 23.75 20.20
C LEU A 66 -2.72 22.42 20.56
N SER A 67 -1.68 22.41 21.41
CA SER A 67 -1.08 21.15 21.87
C SER A 67 -2.06 20.28 22.65
N SER A 68 -2.87 20.87 23.55
CA SER A 68 -3.87 20.11 24.31
C SER A 68 -4.95 19.51 23.39
N VAL A 69 -5.44 20.27 22.39
CA VAL A 69 -6.42 19.76 21.41
C VAL A 69 -5.85 18.60 20.60
N LEU A 70 -4.61 18.71 20.12
CA LEU A 70 -3.94 17.64 19.36
C LEU A 70 -3.67 16.41 20.22
N LEU A 71 -3.24 16.59 21.47
CA LEU A 71 -3.00 15.48 22.40
C LEU A 71 -4.30 14.74 22.76
N LEU A 72 -5.40 15.48 23.00
CA LEU A 72 -6.71 14.88 23.29
C LEU A 72 -7.30 14.16 22.08
N SER A 73 -7.28 14.79 20.91
CA SER A 73 -7.80 14.19 19.67
C SER A 73 -6.98 12.97 19.25
N GLY A 74 -5.65 13.07 19.21
CA GLY A 74 -4.78 11.93 18.94
C GLY A 74 -4.93 10.81 19.99
N GLY A 75 -5.11 11.18 21.26
CA GLY A 75 -5.28 10.24 22.37
C GLY A 75 -6.61 9.51 22.37
N LEU A 76 -7.65 10.10 21.77
CA LEU A 76 -8.94 9.46 21.54
C LEU A 76 -8.93 8.59 20.28
N LEU A 77 -8.41 9.14 19.17
CA LEU A 77 -8.46 8.48 17.86
C LEU A 77 -7.50 7.29 17.77
N PHE A 78 -6.36 7.32 18.44
CA PHE A 78 -5.35 6.27 18.34
C PHE A 78 -5.81 4.94 18.96
N PRO A 79 -6.26 4.86 20.23
CA PRO A 79 -6.80 3.62 20.80
C PRO A 79 -8.01 3.09 20.03
N LEU A 80 -8.89 3.99 19.54
CA LEU A 80 -10.03 3.61 18.71
C LEU A 80 -9.57 2.94 17.41
N GLY A 81 -8.56 3.51 16.73
CA GLY A 81 -7.97 2.90 15.54
C GLY A 81 -7.36 1.53 15.83
N VAL A 82 -6.70 1.36 16.98
CA VAL A 82 -6.12 0.07 17.41
C VAL A 82 -7.22 -0.95 17.69
N PHE A 83 -8.30 -0.56 18.34
CA PHE A 83 -9.47 -1.43 18.53
C PHE A 83 -10.04 -1.87 17.19
N LEU A 84 -10.34 -0.94 16.28
CA LEU A 84 -10.91 -1.25 14.96
C LEU A 84 -9.98 -2.13 14.11
N GLN A 85 -8.66 -1.91 14.18
CA GLN A 85 -7.68 -2.75 13.49
C GLN A 85 -7.44 -4.09 14.18
N ALA A 86 -7.74 -4.22 15.47
CA ALA A 86 -7.81 -5.53 16.10
C ALA A 86 -9.08 -6.28 15.66
N GLN A 87 -10.16 -5.60 15.26
CA GLN A 87 -11.36 -6.26 14.73
C GLN A 87 -11.21 -6.71 13.27
N VAL A 88 -10.36 -6.02 12.50
CA VAL A 88 -10.25 -6.23 11.06
C VAL A 88 -8.78 -6.32 10.66
N THR A 89 -8.44 -7.30 9.82
CA THR A 89 -7.11 -7.46 9.22
C THR A 89 -6.54 -6.11 8.74
N PRO A 90 -5.22 -5.85 8.87
CA PRO A 90 -4.63 -4.57 8.51
C PRO A 90 -5.05 -4.07 7.12
N ARG A 91 -5.84 -2.99 7.09
CA ARG A 91 -6.27 -2.31 5.86
C ARG A 91 -5.51 -0.99 5.69
N PRO A 92 -5.19 -0.57 4.46
CA PRO A 92 -4.50 0.70 4.21
C PRO A 92 -5.14 1.89 4.94
N LEU A 93 -6.47 2.04 4.88
CA LEU A 93 -7.17 3.15 5.54
C LEU A 93 -6.96 3.16 7.06
N LEU A 94 -6.97 2.01 7.71
CA LEU A 94 -6.75 1.91 9.16
C LEU A 94 -5.28 2.20 9.51
N LEU A 95 -4.32 1.80 8.67
CA LEU A 95 -2.91 2.17 8.82
C LEU A 95 -2.72 3.69 8.69
N TRP A 96 -3.40 4.34 7.73
CA TRP A 96 -3.44 5.80 7.61
C TRP A 96 -4.06 6.47 8.84
N TRP A 97 -5.17 5.93 9.36
CA TRP A 97 -5.79 6.43 10.58
C TRP A 97 -4.81 6.38 11.77
N LEU A 98 -4.18 5.22 11.99
CA LEU A 98 -3.21 5.05 13.07
C LEU A 98 -2.03 6.00 12.92
N PHE A 99 -1.52 6.16 11.69
CA PHE A 99 -0.44 7.09 11.40
C PHE A 99 -0.81 8.53 11.72
N VAL A 100 -1.97 9.00 11.23
CA VAL A 100 -2.42 10.38 11.43
C VAL A 100 -2.67 10.64 12.91
N SER A 101 -3.28 9.69 13.62
CA SER A 101 -3.51 9.79 15.07
C SER A 101 -2.18 9.85 15.84
N TRP A 102 -1.20 9.02 15.47
CA TRP A 102 0.14 9.05 16.05
C TRP A 102 0.89 10.35 15.74
N GLN A 103 0.87 10.81 14.48
CA GLN A 103 1.46 12.09 14.07
C GLN A 103 0.85 13.25 14.85
N THR A 104 -0.48 13.23 15.06
CA THR A 104 -1.19 14.24 15.86
C THR A 104 -0.66 14.27 17.29
N LEU A 105 -0.43 13.11 17.91
CA LEU A 105 0.19 13.01 19.24
C LEU A 105 1.62 13.54 19.28
N VAL A 106 2.44 13.19 18.29
CA VAL A 106 3.83 13.64 18.20
C VAL A 106 3.89 15.16 18.00
N VAL A 107 3.12 15.70 17.05
CA VAL A 107 3.03 17.14 16.80
C VAL A 107 2.52 17.89 18.03
N GLY A 108 1.45 17.40 18.67
CA GLY A 108 0.92 17.96 19.91
C GLY A 108 1.97 17.98 21.03
N THR A 109 2.77 16.93 21.15
CA THR A 109 3.85 16.87 22.12
C THR A 109 4.97 17.85 21.82
N LEU A 110 5.46 17.91 20.58
CA LEU A 110 6.51 18.85 20.18
C LEU A 110 6.07 20.31 20.39
N LEU A 111 4.81 20.63 20.05
CA LEU A 111 4.23 21.95 20.31
C LEU A 111 4.11 22.27 21.80
N ARG A 112 3.88 21.27 22.66
CA ARG A 112 3.82 21.45 24.12
C ARG A 112 5.19 21.72 24.72
N LEU A 113 6.20 20.97 24.28
CA LEU A 113 7.56 21.01 24.83
C LEU A 113 8.39 22.19 24.31
N GLY A 114 8.24 22.55 23.03
CA GLY A 114 9.08 23.58 22.41
C GLY A 114 8.42 24.36 21.28
N GLY A 115 7.12 24.18 21.06
CA GLY A 115 6.35 24.99 20.14
C GLY A 115 6.74 24.76 18.69
N LEU A 116 6.47 25.77 17.86
CA LEU A 116 6.73 25.72 16.43
C LEU A 116 8.22 25.59 16.06
N PRO A 117 9.18 26.22 16.79
CA PRO A 117 10.60 26.01 16.54
C PRO A 117 11.02 24.54 16.67
N LEU A 118 10.56 23.86 17.72
CA LEU A 118 10.86 22.43 17.93
C LEU A 118 10.18 21.56 16.86
N LEU A 119 8.92 21.85 16.52
CA LEU A 119 8.22 21.14 15.45
C LEU A 119 8.93 21.28 14.10
N ARG A 120 9.38 22.48 13.73
CA ARG A 120 10.14 22.72 12.48
C ARG A 120 11.46 21.97 12.45
N HIS A 121 12.12 21.84 13.60
CA HIS A 121 13.37 21.09 13.74
C HIS A 121 13.21 19.61 13.36
N PHE A 122 12.07 19.01 13.72
CA PHE A 122 11.73 17.61 13.44
C PHE A 122 10.73 17.43 12.27
N ALA A 123 10.35 18.49 11.56
CA ALA A 123 9.32 18.41 10.52
C ALA A 123 9.70 17.46 9.38
N PHE A 124 10.97 17.44 8.97
CA PHE A 124 11.44 16.56 7.91
C PHE A 124 11.33 15.07 8.26
N PRO A 125 11.94 14.53 9.34
CA PRO A 125 11.81 13.10 9.65
C PRO A 125 10.36 12.69 9.87
N LEU A 126 9.50 13.57 10.42
CA LEU A 126 8.07 13.28 10.56
C LEU A 126 7.35 13.19 9.21
N ALA A 127 7.62 14.12 8.29
CA ALA A 127 7.05 14.10 6.94
C ALA A 127 7.57 12.91 6.12
N PHE A 128 8.85 12.55 6.28
CA PHE A 128 9.48 11.44 5.56
C PHE A 128 8.84 10.09 5.88
N LEU A 129 8.30 9.90 7.09
CA LEU A 129 7.57 8.70 7.46
C LEU A 129 6.28 8.46 6.65
N LEU A 130 5.75 9.47 5.94
CA LEU A 130 4.60 9.28 5.03
C LEU A 130 4.89 8.25 3.94
N PHE A 131 6.14 8.10 3.51
CA PHE A 131 6.52 7.11 2.50
C PHE A 131 6.46 5.66 3.02
N ALA A 132 6.39 5.46 4.34
CA ALA A 132 6.20 4.15 4.94
C ALA A 132 4.74 3.66 4.84
N LEU A 133 3.80 4.52 4.43
CA LEU A 133 2.39 4.16 4.29
C LEU A 133 2.06 3.56 2.92
N PRO A 134 1.18 2.53 2.85
CA PRO A 134 0.61 2.08 1.58
C PRO A 134 -0.21 3.18 0.92
N LEU A 135 -0.02 3.38 -0.38
CA LEU A 135 -0.91 4.26 -1.13
C LEU A 135 -2.32 3.66 -1.11
N PRO A 136 -3.37 4.47 -0.84
CA PRO A 136 -4.73 4.00 -1.00
C PRO A 136 -4.99 3.53 -2.45
N ASN A 137 -5.70 2.42 -2.62
CA ASN A 137 -5.97 1.83 -3.95
C ASN A 137 -6.58 2.83 -4.95
N ARG A 138 -7.38 3.79 -4.46
CA ARG A 138 -7.97 4.87 -5.28
C ARG A 138 -6.94 5.77 -5.97
N LEU A 139 -5.75 5.89 -5.39
CA LEU A 139 -4.62 6.61 -5.98
C LEU A 139 -3.66 5.66 -6.71
N GLN A 140 -3.45 4.47 -6.14
CA GLN A 140 -2.53 3.48 -6.69
C GLN A 140 -2.96 2.98 -8.07
N LEU A 141 -4.22 2.55 -8.21
CA LEU A 141 -4.70 1.91 -9.44
C LEU A 141 -4.65 2.86 -10.65
N PRO A 142 -5.18 4.09 -10.62
CA PRO A 142 -5.11 4.98 -11.78
C PRO A 142 -3.68 5.33 -12.17
N LEU A 143 -2.80 5.54 -11.18
CA LEU A 143 -1.38 5.78 -11.42
C LEU A 143 -0.72 4.58 -12.11
N GLN A 144 -1.03 3.37 -11.64
CA GLN A 144 -0.57 2.12 -12.22
C GLN A 144 -0.99 1.97 -13.68
N PHE A 145 -2.29 2.12 -13.95
CA PHE A 145 -2.84 2.04 -15.29
C PHE A 145 -2.20 3.07 -16.22
N GLY A 146 -2.02 4.32 -15.76
CA GLY A 146 -1.37 5.37 -16.53
C GLY A 146 0.09 5.05 -16.86
N LEU A 147 0.87 4.59 -15.88
CA LEU A 147 2.26 4.20 -16.07
C LEU A 147 2.39 2.99 -17.00
N GLN A 148 1.56 1.96 -16.84
CA GLN A 148 1.56 0.78 -17.70
C GLN A 148 1.22 1.15 -19.14
N HIS A 149 0.19 1.97 -19.36
CA HIS A 149 -0.23 2.38 -20.70
C HIS A 149 0.86 3.18 -21.42
N GLY A 150 1.51 4.12 -20.72
CA GLY A 150 2.64 4.87 -21.29
C GLY A 150 3.86 3.98 -21.58
N THR A 151 4.16 3.05 -20.66
CA THR A 151 5.27 2.11 -20.78
C THR A 151 5.09 1.17 -21.97
N THR A 152 3.92 0.53 -22.12
CA THR A 152 3.65 -0.39 -23.22
C THR A 152 3.53 0.32 -24.55
N GLY A 153 2.94 1.52 -24.57
CA GLY A 153 2.87 2.34 -25.78
C GLY A 153 4.25 2.73 -26.30
N LEU A 154 5.14 3.23 -25.42
CA LEU A 154 6.50 3.60 -25.80
C LEU A 154 7.33 2.37 -26.21
N ALA A 155 7.18 1.25 -25.49
CA ALA A 155 7.89 0.03 -25.83
C ALA A 155 7.47 -0.54 -27.19
N ALA A 156 6.16 -0.58 -27.47
CA ALA A 156 5.65 -1.01 -28.78
C ALA A 156 6.22 -0.14 -29.91
N PHE A 157 6.16 1.19 -29.75
CA PHE A 157 6.68 2.12 -30.74
C PHE A 157 8.18 1.92 -31.03
N VAL A 158 8.99 1.78 -29.98
CA VAL A 158 10.45 1.62 -30.15
C VAL A 158 10.80 0.26 -30.75
N LEU A 159 10.17 -0.82 -30.29
CA LEU A 159 10.45 -2.16 -30.82
C LEU A 159 10.02 -2.30 -32.29
N ASP A 160 8.88 -1.72 -32.65
CA ASP A 160 8.42 -1.64 -34.04
C ASP A 160 9.38 -0.81 -34.90
N ALA A 161 9.83 0.34 -34.40
CA ALA A 161 10.84 1.16 -35.08
C ALA A 161 12.21 0.45 -35.24
N LEU A 162 12.51 -0.53 -34.40
CA LEU A 162 13.71 -1.38 -34.51
C LEU A 162 13.53 -2.55 -35.51
N GLY A 163 12.34 -2.71 -36.09
CA GLY A 163 12.06 -3.67 -37.17
C GLY A 163 11.35 -4.95 -36.73
N TRP A 164 10.93 -5.07 -35.47
CA TRP A 164 10.11 -6.19 -35.02
C TRP A 164 8.64 -5.87 -35.16
N ASN A 165 7.87 -6.75 -35.80
CA ASN A 165 6.42 -6.58 -35.90
C ASN A 165 5.76 -6.78 -34.54
N VAL A 166 5.51 -5.68 -33.81
CA VAL A 166 4.94 -5.73 -32.46
C VAL A 166 3.45 -5.40 -32.49
N GLN A 167 2.64 -6.36 -32.07
CA GLN A 167 1.22 -6.13 -31.85
C GLN A 167 0.95 -5.88 -30.37
N ARG A 168 0.36 -4.73 -30.04
CA ARG A 168 -0.02 -4.38 -28.66
C ARG A 168 -1.48 -4.73 -28.40
N ASP A 169 -1.73 -5.65 -27.48
CA ASP A 169 -3.06 -5.95 -26.94
C ASP A 169 -3.12 -5.61 -25.45
N GLY A 170 -3.82 -4.53 -25.10
CA GLY A 170 -3.83 -4.01 -23.73
C GLY A 170 -2.43 -3.69 -23.19
N PHE A 171 -1.97 -4.49 -22.22
CA PHE A 171 -0.64 -4.42 -21.60
C PHE A 171 0.32 -5.54 -22.01
N ILE A 172 -0.06 -6.32 -23.03
CA ILE A 172 0.75 -7.37 -23.62
C ILE A 172 1.33 -6.86 -24.93
N LEU A 173 2.62 -7.11 -25.14
CA LEU A 173 3.27 -6.91 -26.43
C LEU A 173 3.56 -8.27 -27.02
N HIS A 174 2.94 -8.56 -28.16
CA HIS A 174 3.20 -9.76 -28.94
C HIS A 174 4.35 -9.46 -29.90
N LEU A 175 5.47 -10.13 -29.69
CA LEU A 175 6.61 -10.11 -30.60
C LEU A 175 6.72 -11.47 -31.31
N PRO A 176 7.47 -11.56 -32.42
CA PRO A 176 7.57 -12.80 -33.20
C PRO A 176 8.02 -14.03 -32.40
N HIS A 177 8.91 -13.87 -31.42
CA HIS A 177 9.45 -15.00 -30.66
C HIS A 177 8.88 -15.11 -29.24
N CYS A 178 8.24 -14.08 -28.70
CA CYS A 178 7.67 -14.12 -27.36
C CYS A 178 6.64 -13.02 -27.05
N ASP A 179 5.89 -13.25 -25.98
CA ASP A 179 5.00 -12.26 -25.39
C ASP A 179 5.65 -11.55 -24.20
N LEU A 180 5.64 -10.23 -24.21
CA LEU A 180 6.00 -9.41 -23.05
C LEU A 180 4.75 -8.95 -22.33
N ASN A 181 4.52 -9.53 -21.15
CA ASN A 181 3.44 -9.12 -20.28
C ASN A 181 3.92 -8.03 -19.32
N VAL A 182 3.41 -6.80 -19.45
CA VAL A 182 3.63 -5.76 -18.43
C VAL A 182 2.60 -5.93 -17.31
N VAL A 183 2.74 -7.04 -16.58
CA VAL A 183 1.90 -7.39 -15.42
C VAL A 183 2.02 -6.30 -14.34
N GLU A 184 1.10 -6.28 -13.38
CA GLU A 184 1.09 -5.44 -12.18
C GLU A 184 2.48 -5.36 -11.49
N ALA A 185 3.23 -6.46 -11.44
CA ALA A 185 4.61 -6.50 -10.92
C ALA A 185 5.61 -5.64 -11.73
N CYS A 186 5.36 -5.43 -13.02
CA CYS A 186 6.16 -4.59 -13.92
C CYS A 186 5.68 -3.14 -14.01
N SER A 187 4.53 -2.81 -13.41
CA SER A 187 3.88 -1.49 -13.51
C SER A 187 4.69 -0.32 -12.93
N GLY A 188 5.78 -0.61 -12.20
CA GLY A 188 6.67 0.40 -11.66
C GLY A 188 6.14 1.12 -10.42
N VAL A 189 4.91 0.85 -9.98
CA VAL A 189 4.29 1.54 -8.83
C VAL A 189 5.06 1.29 -7.53
N ARG A 190 5.59 0.07 -7.33
CA ARG A 190 6.55 -0.22 -6.24
C ARG A 190 7.75 0.72 -6.30
N SER A 191 8.29 0.94 -7.50
CA SER A 191 9.43 1.83 -7.74
C SER A 191 9.06 3.30 -7.55
N VAL A 192 7.79 3.69 -7.76
CA VAL A 192 7.34 5.08 -7.58
C VAL A 192 7.52 5.52 -6.13
N THR A 193 6.96 4.78 -5.17
CA THR A 193 7.05 5.19 -3.75
C THR A 193 8.49 5.18 -3.26
N ALA A 194 9.28 4.18 -3.65
CA ALA A 194 10.69 4.08 -3.28
C ALA A 194 11.53 5.21 -3.90
N MET A 195 11.38 5.50 -5.20
CA MET A 195 12.12 6.58 -5.86
C MET A 195 11.68 7.96 -5.39
N LEU A 196 10.39 8.19 -5.08
CA LEU A 196 9.94 9.44 -4.48
C LEU A 196 10.48 9.64 -3.06
N ALA A 197 10.59 8.56 -2.27
CA ALA A 197 11.23 8.61 -0.96
C ALA A 197 12.71 8.98 -1.11
N VAL A 198 13.44 8.32 -2.00
CA VAL A 198 14.86 8.63 -2.27
C VAL A 198 15.02 10.05 -2.82
N ALA A 199 14.16 10.51 -3.73
CA ALA A 199 14.17 11.88 -4.25
C ALA A 199 13.97 12.91 -3.12
N THR A 200 13.03 12.66 -2.22
CA THR A 200 12.78 13.52 -1.05
C THR A 200 13.98 13.55 -0.11
N PHE A 201 14.59 12.39 0.13
CA PHE A 201 15.80 12.28 0.96
C PHE A 201 17.00 13.00 0.32
N LEU A 202 17.21 12.86 -0.98
CA LEU A 202 18.25 13.57 -1.72
C LEU A 202 18.02 15.08 -1.74
N ALA A 203 16.76 15.53 -1.92
CA ALA A 203 16.41 16.94 -1.83
C ALA A 203 16.76 17.53 -0.45
N TYR A 204 16.55 16.76 0.61
CA TYR A 204 16.92 17.13 1.97
C TYR A 204 18.43 17.18 2.19
N LEU A 205 19.16 16.12 1.80
CA LEU A 205 20.62 16.05 1.94
C LEU A 205 21.34 17.15 1.17
N HIS A 206 20.84 17.51 -0.01
CA HIS A 206 21.41 18.57 -0.85
C HIS A 206 20.85 19.97 -0.55
N HIS A 207 20.08 20.11 0.54
CA HIS A 207 19.49 21.38 0.99
C HIS A 207 18.72 22.13 -0.11
N LEU A 208 17.96 21.39 -0.93
CA LEU A 208 17.12 22.00 -1.96
C LEU A 208 16.00 22.82 -1.31
N SER A 209 15.67 23.97 -1.90
CA SER A 209 14.50 24.73 -1.49
C SER A 209 13.22 23.94 -1.79
N LEU A 210 12.13 24.21 -1.05
CA LEU A 210 10.86 23.49 -1.22
C LEU A 210 10.40 23.44 -2.67
N ARG A 211 10.51 24.55 -3.41
CA ARG A 211 10.16 24.62 -4.84
C ARG A 211 10.98 23.64 -5.68
N ARG A 212 12.30 23.57 -5.46
CA ARG A 212 13.20 22.68 -6.20
C ARG A 212 13.01 21.22 -5.81
N GLY A 213 12.74 20.95 -4.54
CA GLY A 213 12.33 19.63 -4.07
C GLY A 213 11.05 19.16 -4.74
N LEU A 214 10.01 20.01 -4.82
CA LEU A 214 8.77 19.69 -5.52
C LEU A 214 8.98 19.45 -7.02
N ILE A 215 9.82 20.26 -7.68
CA ILE A 215 10.21 20.03 -9.07
C ILE A 215 10.92 18.68 -9.23
N LEU A 216 11.85 18.33 -8.33
CA LEU A 216 12.53 17.04 -8.35
C LEU A 216 11.53 15.89 -8.25
N LEU A 217 10.56 15.96 -7.34
CA LEU A 217 9.52 14.94 -7.19
C LEU A 217 8.65 14.81 -8.43
N LEU A 218 8.22 15.95 -9.02
CA LEU A 218 7.45 15.95 -10.26
C LEU A 218 8.22 15.34 -11.43
N LEU A 219 9.52 15.63 -11.55
CA LEU A 219 10.39 15.05 -12.58
C LEU A 219 10.76 13.58 -12.30
N THR A 220 10.62 13.12 -11.06
CA THR A 220 10.88 11.71 -10.70
C THR A 220 9.82 10.79 -11.33
N LEU A 221 8.56 11.22 -11.44
CA LEU A 221 7.48 10.44 -12.05
C LEU A 221 7.74 10.05 -13.52
N PRO A 222 8.03 10.98 -14.46
CA PRO A 222 8.36 10.62 -15.83
C PRO A 222 9.69 9.87 -15.92
N LEU A 223 10.65 10.11 -15.02
CA LEU A 223 11.88 9.34 -14.95
C LEU A 223 11.59 7.86 -14.64
N ILE A 224 10.72 7.56 -13.67
CA ILE A 224 10.28 6.19 -13.35
C ILE A 224 9.63 5.54 -14.58
N ALA A 225 8.72 6.25 -15.26
CA ALA A 225 8.07 5.75 -16.46
C ALA A 225 9.09 5.43 -17.57
N LEU A 226 10.06 6.31 -17.78
CA LEU A 226 11.13 6.13 -18.76
C LEU A 226 12.01 4.91 -18.45
N ILE A 227 12.45 4.75 -17.20
CA ILE A 227 13.27 3.60 -16.79
C ILE A 227 12.50 2.29 -16.99
N ASN A 228 11.21 2.27 -16.65
CA ASN A 228 10.38 1.09 -16.88
C ASN A 228 10.18 0.80 -18.37
N ALA A 229 10.00 1.83 -19.21
CA ALA A 229 9.91 1.65 -20.66
C ALA A 229 11.20 1.08 -21.24
N VAL A 230 12.35 1.64 -20.86
CA VAL A 230 13.68 1.12 -21.26
C VAL A 230 13.86 -0.32 -20.80
N ARG A 231 13.40 -0.69 -19.59
CA ARG A 231 13.42 -2.07 -19.12
C ARG A 231 12.59 -2.99 -20.00
N VAL A 232 11.37 -2.61 -20.35
CA VAL A 232 10.47 -3.42 -21.20
C VAL A 232 11.05 -3.57 -22.62
N ILE A 233 11.58 -2.48 -23.19
CA ILE A 233 12.26 -2.50 -24.49
C ILE A 233 13.47 -3.43 -24.44
N ALA A 234 14.33 -3.31 -23.42
CA ALA A 234 15.50 -4.17 -23.25
C ALA A 234 15.10 -5.65 -23.09
N SER A 235 14.04 -5.94 -22.33
CA SER A 235 13.49 -7.31 -22.25
C SER A 235 13.04 -7.83 -23.61
N GLY A 236 12.36 -7.01 -24.42
CA GLY A 236 11.94 -7.40 -25.77
C GLY A 236 13.11 -7.70 -26.69
N ILE A 237 14.11 -6.82 -26.72
CA ILE A 237 15.35 -7.03 -27.48
C ILE A 237 16.05 -8.32 -27.04
N LEU A 238 16.19 -8.53 -25.72
CA LEU A 238 16.82 -9.74 -25.17
C LEU A 238 16.06 -11.00 -25.60
N CYS A 239 14.73 -10.92 -25.58
CA CYS A 239 13.87 -12.03 -25.94
C CYS A 239 13.95 -12.38 -27.42
N GLU A 240 13.95 -11.39 -28.31
CA GLU A 240 14.04 -11.60 -29.76
C GLU A 240 15.44 -12.09 -30.18
N CYS A 241 16.50 -11.63 -29.51
CA CYS A 241 17.87 -12.02 -29.84
C CYS A 241 18.31 -13.36 -29.23
N TRP A 242 17.85 -13.69 -28.01
CA TRP A 242 18.33 -14.85 -27.24
C TRP A 242 17.20 -15.78 -26.76
N GLY A 243 15.98 -15.57 -27.24
CA GLY A 243 14.81 -16.39 -26.93
C GLY A 243 14.15 -16.09 -25.58
N PRO A 244 12.98 -16.70 -25.30
CA PRO A 244 12.16 -16.44 -24.12
C PRO A 244 12.85 -16.73 -22.78
N ALA A 245 13.83 -17.65 -22.76
CA ALA A 245 14.57 -17.98 -21.55
C ALA A 245 15.48 -16.84 -21.05
N SER A 246 15.74 -15.81 -21.87
CA SER A 246 16.54 -14.64 -21.49
C SER A 246 15.82 -13.71 -20.51
N ILE A 247 14.49 -13.71 -20.52
CA ILE A 247 13.62 -12.86 -19.70
C ILE A 247 13.00 -13.60 -18.51
N GLN A 248 13.57 -14.74 -18.11
CA GLN A 248 13.12 -15.54 -16.98
C GLN A 248 14.18 -15.66 -15.88
N GLY A 249 13.73 -15.99 -14.66
CA GLY A 249 14.61 -16.29 -13.53
C GLY A 249 15.57 -15.14 -13.16
N TRP A 250 16.81 -15.51 -12.84
CA TRP A 250 17.82 -14.59 -12.34
C TRP A 250 18.24 -13.51 -13.36
N ARG A 251 18.13 -13.79 -14.67
CA ARG A 251 18.48 -12.82 -15.73
C ARG A 251 17.51 -11.65 -15.76
N HIS A 252 16.22 -11.96 -15.65
CA HIS A 252 15.17 -10.95 -15.51
C HIS A 252 15.35 -10.10 -14.25
N GLN A 253 15.66 -10.75 -13.11
CA GLN A 253 15.94 -10.06 -11.85
C GLN A 253 17.18 -9.15 -11.96
N GLY A 254 18.24 -9.64 -12.63
CA GLY A 254 19.45 -8.86 -12.89
C GLY A 254 19.21 -7.63 -13.74
N LEU A 255 18.41 -7.75 -14.82
CA LEU A 255 17.97 -6.61 -15.62
C LEU A 255 17.17 -5.61 -14.78
N GLY A 256 16.26 -6.11 -13.93
CA GLY A 256 15.49 -5.29 -13.00
C GLY A 256 16.40 -4.48 -12.05
N LEU A 257 17.37 -5.12 -11.41
CA LEU A 257 18.33 -4.47 -10.52
C LEU A 257 19.19 -3.44 -11.26
N PHE A 258 19.67 -3.78 -12.45
CA PHE A 258 20.47 -2.87 -13.28
C PHE A 258 19.70 -1.57 -13.61
N MET A 259 18.43 -1.70 -14.00
CA MET A 259 17.57 -0.54 -14.28
C MET A 259 17.30 0.30 -13.04
N VAL A 260 17.18 -0.31 -11.85
CA VAL A 260 17.07 0.42 -10.58
C VAL A 260 18.34 1.23 -10.29
N ILE A 261 19.53 0.67 -10.52
CA ILE A 261 20.81 1.37 -10.35
C ILE A 261 20.90 2.59 -11.29
N ILE A 262 20.55 2.41 -12.57
CA ILE A 262 20.47 3.51 -13.53
C ILE A 262 19.50 4.58 -13.03
N GLY A 263 18.33 4.16 -12.55
CA GLY A 263 17.32 5.07 -12.02
C GLY A 263 17.82 5.93 -10.86
N PHE A 264 18.54 5.32 -9.92
CA PHE A 264 19.18 6.07 -8.83
C PHE A 264 20.27 7.03 -9.34
N GLY A 265 21.09 6.60 -10.31
CA GLY A 265 22.11 7.45 -10.92
C GLY A 265 21.50 8.69 -11.60
N LEU A 266 20.46 8.50 -12.41
CA LEU A 266 19.74 9.59 -13.10
C LEU A 266 19.05 10.52 -12.10
N LEU A 267 18.43 9.98 -11.06
CA LEU A 267 17.80 10.77 -10.01
C LEU A 267 18.82 11.61 -9.23
N TYR A 268 19.98 11.04 -8.92
CA TYR A 268 21.08 11.75 -8.29
C TYR A 268 21.61 12.88 -9.20
N ALA A 269 21.84 12.59 -10.49
CA ALA A 269 22.26 13.58 -11.47
C ALA A 269 21.26 14.74 -11.57
N LEU A 270 19.96 14.43 -11.61
CA LEU A 270 18.89 15.43 -11.61
C LEU A 270 18.89 16.29 -10.34
N THR A 271 19.11 15.66 -9.18
CA THR A 271 19.25 16.38 -7.90
C THR A 271 20.43 17.37 -7.96
N ARG A 272 21.58 16.93 -8.46
CA ARG A 272 22.79 17.78 -8.61
C ARG A 272 22.56 18.92 -9.59
N PHE A 273 21.81 18.68 -10.67
CA PHE A 273 21.42 19.72 -11.63
C PHE A 273 20.53 20.80 -11.00
N LEU A 274 19.58 20.40 -10.15
CA LEU A 274 18.68 21.33 -9.45
C LEU A 274 19.35 22.03 -8.25
N GLN A 275 20.51 21.56 -7.80
CA GLN A 275 21.22 22.13 -6.66
C GLN A 275 21.66 23.58 -6.97
N PRO A 276 21.46 24.54 -6.04
CA PRO A 276 21.94 25.90 -6.25
C PRO A 276 23.45 25.90 -6.40
N ARG A 277 23.95 26.53 -7.48
CA ARG A 277 25.37 26.86 -7.55
C ARG A 277 25.68 27.86 -6.43
N PRO A 278 26.76 27.68 -5.65
CA PRO A 278 27.16 28.67 -4.68
C PRO A 278 27.35 30.00 -5.42
N ARG A 279 26.63 31.05 -5.01
CA ARG A 279 26.95 32.41 -5.47
C ARG A 279 28.38 32.66 -5.03
N SER A 280 29.29 32.87 -5.97
CA SER A 280 30.60 33.43 -5.68
C SER A 280 30.34 34.74 -4.95
N VAL A 281 30.53 34.74 -3.63
CA VAL A 281 30.58 35.97 -2.85
C VAL A 281 31.75 36.72 -3.46
N VAL A 282 31.46 37.81 -4.18
CA VAL A 282 32.48 38.78 -4.56
C VAL A 282 33.11 39.19 -3.25
N SER A 283 34.35 38.75 -3.02
CA SER A 283 35.15 39.21 -1.90
C SER A 283 35.37 40.69 -2.11
N LEU A 284 34.54 41.53 -1.49
CA LEU A 284 34.89 42.93 -1.30
C LEU A 284 36.18 42.91 -0.49
N SER A 285 37.30 43.24 -1.13
CA SER A 285 38.56 43.50 -0.43
C SER A 285 38.26 44.44 0.74
N PRO A 286 38.78 44.18 1.95
CA PRO A 286 38.63 45.11 3.04
C PRO A 286 39.35 46.39 2.65
N ALA A 287 38.58 47.42 2.30
CA ALA A 287 39.11 48.78 2.22
C ALA A 287 39.69 49.10 3.60
N THR A 288 40.98 49.42 3.62
CA THR A 288 41.71 49.88 4.80
C THR A 288 40.92 51.04 5.43
N PRO A 289 40.49 50.94 6.70
CA PRO A 289 39.78 52.04 7.32
C PRO A 289 40.79 53.18 7.57
N SER A 290 40.72 54.24 6.77
CA SER A 290 41.35 55.51 7.09
C SER A 290 40.70 56.03 8.37
N LEU A 291 41.49 56.09 9.45
CA LEU A 291 41.10 56.64 10.73
C LEU A 291 40.84 58.14 10.62
N SER A 292 39.60 58.52 10.32
CA SER A 292 39.09 59.86 10.63
C SER A 292 38.45 59.84 12.02
N PRO A 293 38.68 60.84 12.89
CA PRO A 293 38.08 60.87 14.22
C PRO A 293 36.56 61.02 14.10
N PHE A 294 35.84 59.94 14.43
CA PHE A 294 34.39 59.94 14.53
C PHE A 294 33.93 60.82 15.70
N PRO A 295 32.89 61.65 15.54
CA PRO A 295 32.37 62.47 16.64
C PRO A 295 31.67 61.58 17.68
N LEU A 296 32.10 61.72 18.94
CA LEU A 296 31.63 61.03 20.16
C LEU A 296 30.09 61.08 20.37
N SER A 297 29.38 61.92 19.61
CA SER A 297 27.92 62.08 19.68
C SER A 297 27.13 61.01 18.91
N GLN A 298 27.78 60.24 18.03
CA GLN A 298 27.14 59.10 17.33
C GLN A 298 27.19 57.80 18.15
N THR A 299 28.28 57.56 18.89
CA THR A 299 28.42 56.39 19.78
C THR A 299 27.43 56.44 20.94
N LEU A 300 27.23 57.62 21.56
CA LEU A 300 26.25 57.78 22.64
C LEU A 300 24.79 57.55 22.19
N ARG A 301 24.45 57.87 20.93
CA ARG A 301 23.13 57.57 20.35
C ARG A 301 22.96 56.09 20.01
N HIS A 302 24.03 55.43 19.57
CA HIS A 302 24.04 53.98 19.35
C HIS A 302 23.83 53.22 20.67
N ASP A 303 24.48 53.64 21.75
CA ASP A 303 24.32 53.02 23.07
C ASP A 303 22.91 53.20 23.65
N ALA A 304 22.27 54.35 23.44
CA ALA A 304 20.89 54.58 23.87
C ALA A 304 19.88 53.71 23.09
N ALA A 305 20.07 53.56 21.78
CA ALA A 305 19.25 52.68 20.94
C ALA A 305 19.47 51.19 21.28
N LEU A 306 20.71 50.78 21.56
CA LEU A 306 21.04 49.42 21.99
C LEU A 306 20.42 49.11 23.36
N ARG A 307 20.46 50.05 24.31
CA ARG A 307 19.82 49.92 25.62
C ARG A 307 18.30 49.80 25.51
N SER A 308 17.68 50.61 24.66
CA SER A 308 16.25 50.50 24.33
C SER A 308 15.90 49.11 23.75
N GLN A 309 16.69 48.58 22.82
CA GLN A 309 16.47 47.24 22.27
C GLN A 309 16.70 46.13 23.30
N LEU A 310 17.71 46.27 24.17
CA LEU A 310 17.99 45.36 25.28
C LEU A 310 16.87 45.35 26.34
N ASP A 311 16.29 46.51 26.66
CA ASP A 311 15.17 46.61 27.59
C ASP A 311 13.87 46.05 26.97
N THR A 312 13.69 46.18 25.65
CA THR A 312 12.60 45.53 24.92
C THR A 312 12.75 43.99 24.91
N LEU A 313 13.99 43.49 24.81
CA LEU A 313 14.30 42.06 24.89
C LEU A 313 14.18 41.51 26.33
N ARG A 314 14.45 42.33 27.36
CA ARG A 314 14.24 41.98 28.78
C ARG A 314 12.77 41.97 29.20
N GLY A 315 11.90 42.68 28.47
CA GLY A 315 10.45 42.69 28.68
C GLY A 315 9.70 41.51 28.06
N LEU A 316 10.36 40.67 27.24
CA LEU A 316 9.76 39.44 26.74
C LEU A 316 9.67 38.42 27.90
N PRO A 317 8.50 37.81 28.14
CA PRO A 317 8.34 36.85 29.22
C PRO A 317 9.27 35.66 29.00
N ILE A 318 10.34 35.59 29.78
CA ILE A 318 11.21 34.42 29.85
C ILE A 318 10.33 33.29 30.41
N PRO A 319 10.11 32.18 29.68
CA PRO A 319 9.38 31.05 30.21
C PRO A 319 10.09 30.57 31.48
N THR A 320 9.44 30.76 32.63
CA THR A 320 9.99 30.36 33.93
C THR A 320 10.16 28.85 33.96
N ALA A 321 11.24 28.36 34.59
CA ALA A 321 11.57 26.93 34.65
C ALA A 321 10.40 26.03 35.12
N GLY A 322 9.46 26.56 35.92
CA GLY A 322 8.24 25.87 36.37
C GLY A 322 7.17 25.62 35.30
N GLN A 323 7.16 26.40 34.19
CA GLN A 323 6.23 26.16 33.08
C GLN A 323 6.67 24.99 32.20
N PHE A 324 7.99 24.74 32.12
CA PHE A 324 8.55 23.64 31.35
C PHE A 324 8.36 22.29 32.05
N THR A 325 8.55 22.24 33.38
CA THR A 325 8.33 21.03 34.18
C THR A 325 6.87 20.60 34.20
N SER A 326 5.91 21.53 34.34
CA SER A 326 4.47 21.20 34.28
C SER A 326 4.03 20.67 32.91
N GLY A 327 4.64 21.18 31.82
CA GLY A 327 4.43 20.69 30.47
C GLY A 327 4.85 19.23 30.30
N ILE A 328 6.01 18.85 30.84
CA ILE A 328 6.51 17.47 30.79
C ILE A 328 5.60 16.52 31.59
N HIS A 329 5.25 16.87 32.83
CA HIS A 329 4.39 16.02 33.65
C HIS A 329 3.04 15.76 32.99
N MET A 330 2.39 16.79 32.44
CA MET A 330 1.13 16.61 31.73
C MET A 330 1.27 15.69 30.51
N VAL A 331 2.33 15.87 29.71
CA VAL A 331 2.60 15.01 28.55
C VAL A 331 2.77 13.56 29.01
N LEU A 332 3.53 13.30 30.07
CA LEU A 332 3.74 11.96 30.60
C LEU A 332 2.44 11.32 31.11
N THR A 333 1.60 12.08 31.82
CA THR A 333 0.30 11.60 32.28
C THR A 333 -0.61 11.24 31.10
N ILE A 334 -0.72 12.11 30.10
CA ILE A 334 -1.53 11.87 28.90
C ILE A 334 -1.03 10.64 28.14
N LEU A 335 0.28 10.52 27.92
CA LEU A 335 0.87 9.36 27.25
C LEU A 335 0.63 8.06 28.04
N GLY A 336 0.70 8.09 29.38
CA GLY A 336 0.35 6.95 30.23
C GLY A 336 -1.10 6.51 30.05
N VAL A 337 -2.04 7.45 30.05
CA VAL A 337 -3.47 7.17 29.82
C VAL A 337 -3.71 6.59 28.43
N ILE A 338 -3.10 7.18 27.39
CA ILE A 338 -3.23 6.68 26.02
C ILE A 338 -2.65 5.28 25.87
N THR A 339 -1.51 5.00 26.51
CA THR A 339 -0.88 3.68 26.50
C THR A 339 -1.80 2.65 27.13
N PHE A 340 -2.35 2.95 28.32
CA PHE A 340 -3.33 2.09 28.98
C PHE A 340 -4.58 1.86 28.10
N ALA A 341 -5.17 2.91 27.55
CA ALA A 341 -6.32 2.83 26.66
C ALA A 341 -6.01 2.00 25.40
N THR A 342 -4.81 2.12 24.84
CA THR A 342 -4.37 1.36 23.66
C THR A 342 -4.21 -0.12 23.98
N LEU A 343 -3.61 -0.46 25.14
CA LEU A 343 -3.47 -1.83 25.59
C LEU A 343 -4.84 -2.47 25.86
N LEU A 344 -5.76 -1.73 26.50
CA LEU A 344 -7.12 -2.16 26.72
C LEU A 344 -7.88 -2.37 25.40
N ALA A 345 -7.79 -1.42 24.47
CA ALA A 345 -8.37 -1.52 23.13
C ALA A 345 -7.85 -2.75 22.37
N SER A 346 -6.53 -2.99 22.42
CA SER A 346 -5.91 -4.16 21.79
C SER A 346 -6.38 -5.48 22.43
N TRP A 347 -6.48 -5.52 23.77
CA TRP A 347 -6.97 -6.69 24.50
C TRP A 347 -8.45 -6.98 24.19
N LEU A 348 -9.32 -5.96 24.27
CA LEU A 348 -10.74 -6.08 23.91
C LEU A 348 -10.94 -6.52 22.47
N GLY A 349 -10.17 -5.95 21.54
CA GLY A 349 -10.23 -6.32 20.13
C GLY A 349 -9.84 -7.76 19.87
N ARG A 350 -8.77 -8.26 20.52
CA ARG A 350 -8.36 -9.67 20.43
C ARG A 350 -9.38 -10.62 21.04
N GLN A 351 -10.02 -10.25 22.15
CA GLN A 351 -11.07 -11.04 22.79
C GLN A 351 -12.29 -11.20 21.87
N GLN A 352 -12.68 -10.15 21.14
CA GLN A 352 -13.75 -10.23 20.14
C GLN A 352 -13.36 -10.97 18.85
N GLN A 353 -12.07 -11.07 18.53
CA GLN A 353 -11.56 -11.87 17.41
C GLN A 353 -11.62 -13.38 17.62
N ALA A 354 -12.00 -13.87 18.81
CA ALA A 354 -12.39 -15.27 19.00
C ALA A 354 -13.74 -15.58 18.30
N GLU A 355 -14.00 -14.94 17.17
CA GLU A 355 -15.03 -15.30 16.19
C GLU A 355 -14.65 -16.69 15.66
N VAL A 356 -15.56 -17.64 15.77
CA VAL A 356 -15.38 -19.01 15.30
C VAL A 356 -14.96 -18.97 13.83
N GLN A 357 -13.72 -19.40 13.55
CA GLN A 357 -13.18 -19.44 12.20
C GLN A 357 -13.96 -20.45 11.39
N ALA A 358 -14.36 -20.06 10.17
CA ALA A 358 -14.89 -21.01 9.22
C ALA A 358 -13.77 -22.01 8.85
N GLU A 359 -14.12 -23.28 8.72
CA GLU A 359 -13.25 -24.31 8.17
C GLU A 359 -13.78 -24.73 6.80
N ALA A 360 -12.87 -24.98 5.86
CA ALA A 360 -13.22 -25.46 4.53
C ALA A 360 -12.16 -26.47 4.08
N PRO A 361 -12.26 -27.76 4.44
CA PRO A 361 -11.26 -28.77 4.11
C PRO A 361 -11.32 -29.13 2.62
N LEU A 362 -10.83 -28.24 1.75
CA LEU A 362 -10.98 -28.33 0.30
C LEU A 362 -10.29 -29.56 -0.31
N GLU A 363 -9.27 -30.08 0.36
CA GLU A 363 -8.58 -31.32 0.02
C GLU A 363 -9.49 -32.56 0.06
N GLN A 364 -10.56 -32.52 0.86
CA GLN A 364 -11.55 -33.61 0.98
C GLN A 364 -12.60 -33.58 -0.13
N LEU A 365 -12.56 -32.59 -1.02
CA LEU A 365 -13.47 -32.54 -2.17
C LEU A 365 -13.25 -33.80 -3.02
N PRO A 366 -14.31 -34.52 -3.44
CA PRO A 366 -14.16 -35.80 -4.12
C PRO A 366 -13.41 -35.64 -5.45
N LEU A 367 -12.48 -36.57 -5.69
CA LEU A 367 -11.83 -36.71 -7.00
C LEU A 367 -12.76 -37.35 -8.03
N HIS A 368 -13.80 -38.07 -7.60
CA HIS A 368 -14.75 -38.69 -8.52
C HIS A 368 -16.18 -38.39 -8.08
N PHE A 369 -16.98 -37.85 -8.99
CA PHE A 369 -18.42 -37.72 -8.83
C PHE A 369 -19.10 -37.76 -10.20
N ALA A 370 -20.23 -38.49 -10.28
CA ALA A 370 -20.88 -38.86 -11.54
C ALA A 370 -19.87 -39.38 -12.57
N ASP A 371 -19.83 -38.78 -13.77
CA ASP A 371 -18.96 -39.17 -14.88
C ASP A 371 -17.61 -38.41 -14.89
N PHE A 372 -17.34 -37.61 -13.85
CA PHE A 372 -16.16 -36.75 -13.79
C PHE A 372 -15.07 -37.34 -12.91
N THR A 373 -13.84 -37.31 -13.44
CA THR A 373 -12.63 -37.71 -12.74
C THR A 373 -11.66 -36.54 -12.62
N GLY A 374 -11.33 -36.18 -11.39
CA GLY A 374 -10.50 -35.07 -11.00
C GLY A 374 -9.04 -35.44 -10.83
N GLN A 375 -8.17 -34.50 -11.15
CA GLN A 375 -6.74 -34.55 -10.89
C GLN A 375 -6.29 -33.21 -10.32
N ASP A 376 -5.63 -33.24 -9.15
CA ASP A 376 -5.04 -32.05 -8.55
C ASP A 376 -3.91 -31.51 -9.41
N LEU A 377 -3.94 -30.21 -9.64
CA LEU A 377 -2.94 -29.48 -10.40
C LEU A 377 -2.07 -28.65 -9.45
N PRO A 378 -0.78 -28.47 -9.78
CA PRO A 378 0.10 -27.66 -8.95
C PRO A 378 -0.40 -26.21 -8.89
N ILE A 379 -0.29 -25.60 -7.71
CA ILE A 379 -0.62 -24.20 -7.49
C ILE A 379 0.70 -23.43 -7.51
N PRO A 380 0.93 -22.53 -8.49
CA PRO A 380 2.15 -21.72 -8.53
C PRO A 380 2.32 -20.92 -7.24
N GLU A 381 3.51 -20.99 -6.63
CA GLU A 381 3.82 -20.22 -5.40
C GLU A 381 3.52 -18.72 -5.50
N PRO A 382 3.79 -18.03 -6.62
CA PRO A 382 3.41 -16.62 -6.76
C PRO A 382 1.91 -16.36 -6.58
N ILE A 383 1.04 -17.31 -6.96
CA ILE A 383 -0.42 -17.19 -6.78
C ILE A 383 -0.78 -17.38 -5.31
N ARG A 384 -0.17 -18.36 -4.64
CA ARG A 384 -0.37 -18.62 -3.20
C ARG A 384 0.09 -17.43 -2.34
N GLU A 385 1.26 -16.87 -2.65
CA GLU A 385 1.83 -15.69 -1.98
C GLU A 385 0.99 -14.41 -2.22
N MET A 386 0.48 -14.24 -3.44
CA MET A 386 -0.32 -13.07 -3.81
C MET A 386 -1.70 -13.07 -3.13
N LEU A 387 -2.40 -14.21 -3.16
CA LEU A 387 -3.77 -14.33 -2.66
C LEU A 387 -3.84 -14.58 -1.14
N THR A 388 -2.76 -15.12 -0.56
CA THR A 388 -2.65 -15.58 0.84
C THR A 388 -3.91 -16.27 1.37
N PRO A 389 -4.39 -17.33 0.71
CA PRO A 389 -5.59 -18.03 1.15
C PRO A 389 -5.30 -18.90 2.37
N ASP A 390 -6.32 -19.16 3.20
CA ASP A 390 -6.24 -20.19 4.23
C ASP A 390 -6.19 -21.58 3.59
N GLN A 391 -7.02 -21.80 2.57
CA GLN A 391 -6.97 -22.99 1.72
C GLN A 391 -7.21 -22.62 0.26
N ILE A 392 -6.54 -23.35 -0.64
CA ILE A 392 -6.69 -23.19 -2.08
C ILE A 392 -6.61 -24.55 -2.75
N LEU A 393 -7.55 -24.81 -3.65
CA LEU A 393 -7.61 -26.00 -4.48
C LEU A 393 -7.53 -25.58 -5.95
N HIS A 394 -6.67 -26.26 -6.70
CA HIS A 394 -6.61 -26.18 -8.16
C HIS A 394 -6.69 -27.60 -8.71
N ARG A 395 -7.76 -27.91 -9.46
CA ARG A 395 -8.06 -29.26 -9.91
C ARG A 395 -8.69 -29.25 -11.29
N ALA A 396 -8.28 -30.16 -12.16
CA ALA A 396 -8.96 -30.38 -13.43
C ALA A 396 -9.84 -31.63 -13.34
N TYR A 397 -11.11 -31.52 -13.69
CA TYR A 397 -12.03 -32.64 -13.85
C TYR A 397 -12.19 -32.99 -15.33
N CYS A 398 -12.14 -34.27 -15.66
CA CYS A 398 -12.32 -34.79 -17.01
C CYS A 398 -13.57 -35.67 -17.06
N ASP A 399 -14.39 -35.54 -18.11
CA ASP A 399 -15.46 -36.50 -18.38
C ASP A 399 -14.93 -37.74 -19.12
N SER A 400 -15.81 -38.71 -19.36
CA SER A 400 -15.51 -39.93 -20.11
C SER A 400 -15.13 -39.69 -21.58
N LEU A 401 -15.42 -38.50 -22.12
CA LEU A 401 -15.10 -38.08 -23.48
C LEU A 401 -13.78 -37.29 -23.57
N GLY A 402 -13.15 -37.00 -22.43
CA GLY A 402 -11.89 -36.25 -22.33
C GLY A 402 -12.05 -34.73 -22.34
N HIS A 403 -13.27 -34.20 -22.19
CA HIS A 403 -13.48 -32.77 -21.98
C HIS A 403 -13.08 -32.39 -20.56
N THR A 404 -12.50 -31.19 -20.40
CA THR A 404 -11.87 -30.78 -19.13
C THR A 404 -12.53 -29.54 -18.53
N TRP A 405 -12.78 -29.56 -17.23
CA TRP A 405 -13.18 -28.41 -16.41
C TRP A 405 -12.10 -28.12 -15.38
N GLU A 406 -11.46 -26.97 -15.52
CA GLU A 406 -10.47 -26.48 -14.56
C GLU A 406 -11.19 -25.74 -13.43
N VAL A 407 -10.99 -26.19 -12.20
CA VAL A 407 -11.65 -25.70 -10.99
C VAL A 407 -10.61 -25.06 -10.07
N TRP A 408 -10.90 -23.83 -9.67
CA TRP A 408 -10.18 -23.12 -8.63
C TRP A 408 -11.13 -22.80 -7.49
N ILE A 409 -10.80 -23.23 -6.28
CA ILE A 409 -11.54 -22.88 -5.06
C ILE A 409 -10.58 -22.21 -4.11
N ILE A 410 -10.91 -20.99 -3.70
CA ILE A 410 -10.09 -20.19 -2.82
C ILE A 410 -10.91 -19.83 -1.59
N PHE A 411 -10.37 -20.17 -0.43
CA PHE A 411 -11.02 -19.97 0.85
C PHE A 411 -10.20 -19.07 1.75
N TRP A 412 -10.91 -18.11 2.37
CA TRP A 412 -10.39 -17.32 3.48
C TRP A 412 -11.30 -17.50 4.70
N SER A 413 -10.72 -17.92 5.82
CA SER A 413 -11.38 -18.05 7.13
C SER A 413 -11.93 -16.72 7.65
N SER A 414 -11.42 -15.61 7.11
CA SER A 414 -11.95 -14.27 7.33
C SER A 414 -12.00 -13.47 6.02
N PRO A 415 -13.15 -12.86 5.66
CA PRO A 415 -13.27 -11.97 4.50
C PRO A 415 -12.31 -10.78 4.51
N ALA A 416 -11.78 -10.43 5.69
CA ALA A 416 -10.80 -9.36 5.84
C ALA A 416 -9.39 -9.73 5.34
N MET A 417 -9.08 -11.01 5.12
CA MET A 417 -7.76 -11.47 4.68
C MET A 417 -7.58 -11.55 3.16
N VAL A 418 -8.62 -11.26 2.38
CA VAL A 418 -8.56 -11.39 0.92
C VAL A 418 -7.63 -10.34 0.32
N LYS A 419 -6.59 -10.80 -0.38
CA LYS A 419 -5.59 -9.98 -1.06
C LYS A 419 -5.62 -10.22 -2.55
N GLY A 420 -5.51 -9.15 -3.33
CA GLY A 420 -5.26 -9.26 -4.78
C GLY A 420 -6.28 -10.11 -5.55
N TYR A 421 -7.51 -10.27 -5.04
CA TYR A 421 -8.55 -10.97 -5.79
C TYR A 421 -8.94 -10.11 -7.01
N HIS A 422 -8.60 -10.60 -8.19
CA HIS A 422 -9.00 -10.00 -9.45
C HIS A 422 -10.06 -10.89 -10.09
N HIS A 423 -11.22 -10.29 -10.31
CA HIS A 423 -12.35 -10.87 -11.01
C HIS A 423 -11.93 -11.38 -12.42
N PRO A 424 -12.58 -12.41 -12.99
CA PRO A 424 -12.29 -12.89 -14.35
C PRO A 424 -12.22 -11.77 -15.39
N ASP A 425 -13.16 -10.83 -15.36
CA ASP A 425 -13.18 -9.60 -16.18
C ASP A 425 -11.99 -8.64 -16.01
N ILE A 426 -11.12 -8.85 -15.03
CA ILE A 426 -9.82 -8.17 -14.94
C ILE A 426 -8.73 -9.11 -15.44
N CYS A 427 -8.72 -10.36 -14.95
CA CYS A 427 -7.65 -11.32 -15.22
C CYS A 427 -7.59 -11.74 -16.70
N TRP A 428 -8.74 -12.02 -17.32
CA TRP A 428 -8.83 -12.52 -18.69
C TRP A 428 -8.55 -11.44 -19.74
N PRO A 429 -9.11 -10.22 -19.63
CA PRO A 429 -8.70 -9.12 -20.50
C PRO A 429 -7.21 -8.75 -20.37
N ASN A 430 -6.65 -8.82 -19.17
CA ASN A 430 -5.20 -8.66 -18.97
C ASN A 430 -4.35 -9.76 -19.63
N ARG A 431 -4.96 -10.87 -20.09
CA ARG A 431 -4.35 -11.97 -20.85
C ARG A 431 -4.71 -11.93 -22.35
N GLY A 432 -5.32 -10.85 -22.83
CA GLY A 432 -5.72 -10.65 -24.22
C GLY A 432 -7.07 -11.27 -24.60
N PHE A 433 -7.90 -11.67 -23.63
CA PHE A 433 -9.24 -12.20 -23.91
C PHE A 433 -10.31 -11.11 -23.89
N THR A 434 -11.20 -11.15 -24.88
CA THR A 434 -12.38 -10.28 -24.96
C THR A 434 -13.60 -11.01 -24.39
N CYS A 435 -14.36 -10.35 -23.51
CA CYS A 435 -15.61 -10.89 -23.00
C CYS A 435 -16.70 -10.66 -24.05
N LEU A 436 -17.24 -11.73 -24.64
CA LEU A 436 -18.30 -11.66 -25.66
C LEU A 436 -19.70 -11.67 -25.06
N ASP A 437 -19.88 -12.41 -23.96
CA ASP A 437 -21.19 -12.61 -23.34
C ASP A 437 -21.05 -12.72 -21.82
N ARG A 438 -22.06 -12.24 -21.10
CA ARG A 438 -22.14 -12.16 -19.65
C ARG A 438 -23.60 -12.34 -19.23
N ARG A 439 -23.88 -13.33 -18.39
CA ARG A 439 -25.21 -13.49 -17.78
C ARG A 439 -25.15 -14.18 -16.43
N PRO A 440 -26.03 -13.84 -15.48
CA PRO A 440 -26.25 -14.65 -14.29
C PRO A 440 -27.08 -15.89 -14.65
N ILE A 441 -26.79 -17.01 -13.99
CA ILE A 441 -27.53 -18.28 -14.06
C ILE A 441 -27.89 -18.72 -12.64
N SER A 442 -29.03 -19.38 -12.48
CA SER A 442 -29.44 -19.97 -11.20
C SER A 442 -29.33 -21.49 -11.29
N LEU A 443 -28.43 -22.07 -10.52
CA LEU A 443 -28.26 -23.52 -10.41
C LEU A 443 -29.15 -24.06 -9.28
N PRO A 444 -29.94 -25.12 -9.53
CA PRO A 444 -30.72 -25.76 -8.47
C PRO A 444 -29.77 -26.50 -7.51
N LEU A 445 -30.05 -26.37 -6.21
CA LEU A 445 -29.41 -27.15 -5.15
C LEU A 445 -30.49 -27.95 -4.38
N PRO A 446 -30.12 -29.02 -3.64
CA PRO A 446 -31.09 -29.83 -2.89
C PRO A 446 -32.02 -29.04 -1.96
N SER A 447 -31.54 -27.92 -1.40
CA SER A 447 -32.30 -27.07 -0.47
C SER A 447 -32.07 -25.58 -0.73
N GLY A 448 -32.15 -25.14 -1.99
CA GLY A 448 -32.00 -23.73 -2.36
C GLY A 448 -31.63 -23.52 -3.83
N GLN A 449 -31.10 -22.35 -4.15
CA GLN A 449 -30.52 -22.06 -5.45
C GLN A 449 -29.18 -21.33 -5.28
N LEU A 450 -28.25 -21.60 -6.18
CA LEU A 450 -26.97 -20.90 -6.27
C LEU A 450 -26.99 -19.99 -7.49
N THR A 451 -26.77 -18.69 -7.28
CA THR A 451 -26.54 -17.76 -8.39
C THR A 451 -25.08 -17.85 -8.81
N VAL A 452 -24.83 -18.17 -10.07
CA VAL A 452 -23.50 -18.23 -10.68
C VAL A 452 -23.46 -17.26 -11.85
N THR A 453 -22.32 -16.65 -12.11
CA THR A 453 -22.12 -15.76 -13.25
C THR A 453 -21.36 -16.48 -14.35
N GLU A 454 -21.96 -16.54 -15.54
CA GLU A 454 -21.39 -17.12 -16.75
C GLU A 454 -20.74 -16.04 -17.61
N ARG A 455 -19.56 -16.32 -18.15
CA ARG A 455 -18.83 -15.49 -19.11
C ARG A 455 -18.35 -16.32 -20.29
N LEU A 456 -18.48 -15.78 -21.49
CA LEU A 456 -17.83 -16.28 -22.69
C LEU A 456 -16.65 -15.37 -23.03
N PHE A 457 -15.44 -15.91 -22.97
CA PHE A 457 -14.21 -15.21 -23.35
C PHE A 457 -13.68 -15.71 -24.68
N ALA A 458 -13.07 -14.80 -25.44
CA ALA A 458 -12.56 -15.05 -26.77
C ALA A 458 -11.17 -14.43 -26.96
N ARG A 459 -10.24 -15.22 -27.50
CA ARG A 459 -8.95 -14.74 -27.99
C ARG A 459 -8.62 -15.49 -29.26
N ASP A 460 -8.41 -14.76 -30.36
CA ASP A 460 -8.22 -15.34 -31.69
C ASP A 460 -9.32 -16.36 -32.06
N THR A 461 -8.94 -17.61 -32.31
CA THR A 461 -9.84 -18.75 -32.55
C THR A 461 -10.25 -19.47 -31.28
N GLN A 462 -9.62 -19.19 -30.15
CA GLN A 462 -9.92 -19.82 -28.87
C GLN A 462 -11.15 -19.16 -28.22
N ARG A 463 -11.99 -20.01 -27.63
CA ARG A 463 -13.19 -19.59 -26.87
C ARG A 463 -13.19 -20.37 -25.56
N TYR A 464 -13.51 -19.69 -24.47
CA TYR A 464 -13.57 -20.27 -23.13
C TYR A 464 -14.87 -19.88 -22.45
N MET A 465 -15.51 -20.86 -21.85
CA MET A 465 -16.64 -20.67 -20.96
C MET A 465 -16.14 -20.65 -19.53
N ILE A 466 -16.60 -19.68 -18.77
CA ILE A 466 -16.22 -19.47 -17.39
C ILE A 466 -17.46 -19.29 -16.55
N TRP A 467 -17.52 -20.02 -15.44
CA TRP A 467 -18.50 -19.84 -14.39
C TRP A 467 -17.78 -19.51 -13.10
N TYR A 468 -18.26 -18.52 -12.38
CA TYR A 468 -17.69 -18.19 -11.09
C TYR A 468 -18.78 -17.70 -10.14
N TRP A 469 -18.53 -17.83 -8.84
CA TRP A 469 -19.30 -17.17 -7.81
C TRP A 469 -18.40 -16.86 -6.63
N THR A 470 -18.72 -15.78 -5.93
CA THR A 470 -18.04 -15.42 -4.68
C THR A 470 -19.11 -15.20 -3.62
N GLN A 471 -18.81 -15.62 -2.41
CA GLN A 471 -19.75 -15.53 -1.31
C GLN A 471 -19.07 -15.24 0.03
N GLU A 472 -19.81 -14.59 0.92
CA GLU A 472 -19.43 -14.36 2.30
C GLU A 472 -20.45 -15.02 3.23
N GLY A 473 -20.01 -16.06 3.95
CA GLY A 473 -20.94 -16.95 4.61
C GLY A 473 -21.93 -17.54 3.60
N GLN A 474 -23.22 -17.40 3.91
CA GLN A 474 -24.33 -17.87 3.06
C GLN A 474 -24.72 -16.88 1.96
N GLN A 475 -24.20 -15.65 1.98
CA GLN A 475 -24.56 -14.62 1.02
C GLN A 475 -23.68 -14.72 -0.24
N VAL A 476 -24.29 -15.14 -1.35
CA VAL A 476 -23.67 -15.11 -2.67
C VAL A 476 -23.71 -13.69 -3.23
N TRP A 477 -22.60 -13.21 -3.77
CA TRP A 477 -22.49 -11.85 -4.28
C TRP A 477 -23.28 -11.67 -5.57
N SER A 478 -23.99 -10.55 -5.67
CA SER A 478 -24.55 -10.09 -6.93
C SER A 478 -23.49 -9.37 -7.77
N GLU A 479 -23.74 -9.17 -9.08
CA GLU A 479 -22.85 -8.34 -9.91
C GLU A 479 -22.68 -6.91 -9.36
N ALA A 480 -23.70 -6.39 -8.66
CA ALA A 480 -23.63 -5.07 -8.03
C ALA A 480 -22.67 -5.08 -6.83
N ASP A 481 -22.66 -6.16 -6.05
CA ASP A 481 -21.73 -6.33 -4.93
C ASP A 481 -20.30 -6.49 -5.43
N GLU A 482 -20.10 -7.26 -6.50
CA GLU A 482 -18.81 -7.42 -7.18
C GLU A 482 -18.27 -6.07 -7.67
N ARG A 483 -19.07 -5.29 -8.40
CA ARG A 483 -18.67 -3.94 -8.87
C ARG A 483 -18.41 -2.99 -7.70
N ARG A 484 -19.21 -3.06 -6.63
CA ARG A 484 -19.02 -2.24 -5.43
C ARG A 484 -17.66 -2.52 -4.79
N VAL A 485 -17.31 -3.79 -4.59
CA VAL A 485 -16.02 -4.21 -4.03
C VAL A 485 -14.86 -3.84 -4.96
N GLN A 486 -15.05 -3.96 -6.27
CA GLN A 486 -14.03 -3.60 -7.27
C GLN A 486 -13.75 -2.08 -7.30
N LEU A 487 -14.78 -1.24 -7.23
CA LEU A 487 -14.64 0.22 -7.33
C LEU A 487 -14.25 0.89 -6.01
N LEU A 488 -14.76 0.39 -4.87
CA LEU A 488 -14.62 1.05 -3.58
C LEU A 488 -13.60 0.36 -2.66
N GLY A 489 -13.12 -0.84 -3.01
CA GLY A 489 -12.60 -1.80 -2.04
C GLY A 489 -13.74 -2.33 -1.16
N ASN A 490 -13.50 -3.39 -0.37
CA ASN A 490 -14.49 -3.94 0.58
C ASN A 490 -15.25 -2.79 1.28
N SER A 491 -16.58 -2.73 1.10
CA SER A 491 -17.40 -1.65 1.62
C SER A 491 -17.14 -1.49 3.12
N HIS A 492 -16.99 -0.25 3.59
CA HIS A 492 -16.80 0.04 5.01
C HIS A 492 -18.07 -0.22 5.85
N GLU A 493 -19.09 -0.86 5.27
CA GLU A 493 -20.35 -1.23 5.94
C GLU A 493 -20.09 -2.15 7.13
N TRP A 494 -19.05 -2.98 7.10
CA TRP A 494 -18.63 -3.76 8.28
C TRP A 494 -18.41 -2.87 9.53
N VAL A 495 -17.95 -1.62 9.37
CA VAL A 495 -17.75 -0.69 10.50
C VAL A 495 -19.10 -0.31 11.10
N LEU A 496 -20.07 -0.01 10.23
CA LEU A 496 -21.43 0.35 10.63
C LEU A 496 -22.15 -0.85 11.24
N GLU A 497 -22.00 -2.04 10.64
CA GLU A 497 -22.51 -3.30 11.18
C GLU A 497 -21.93 -3.58 12.57
N ARG A 498 -20.62 -3.48 12.77
CA ARG A 498 -20.00 -3.80 14.07
C ARG A 498 -20.29 -2.76 15.16
N LEU A 499 -20.45 -1.49 14.80
CA LEU A 499 -20.71 -0.40 15.77
C LEU A 499 -22.19 -0.28 16.15
N TRP A 500 -23.12 -0.58 15.23
CA TRP A 500 -24.56 -0.38 15.46
C TRP A 500 -25.38 -1.67 15.45
N TYR A 501 -24.95 -2.74 14.78
CA TYR A 501 -25.67 -4.00 14.73
C TYR A 501 -24.98 -5.07 15.59
N GLN A 502 -25.52 -5.30 16.79
CA GLN A 502 -25.26 -6.53 17.54
C GLN A 502 -25.90 -7.74 16.82
N ARG A 503 -25.38 -8.14 15.66
CA ARG A 503 -25.66 -9.48 15.13
C ARG A 503 -24.73 -10.46 15.84
N GLN A 504 -25.28 -11.57 16.34
CA GLN A 504 -24.50 -12.70 16.84
C GLN A 504 -23.41 -13.05 15.82
N SER A 505 -22.19 -13.33 16.28
CA SER A 505 -21.07 -13.72 15.42
C SER A 505 -21.41 -15.01 14.68
N GLN A 506 -21.92 -14.88 13.45
CA GLN A 506 -22.04 -16.03 12.56
C GLN A 506 -20.64 -16.42 12.09
N VAL A 507 -20.40 -17.71 11.92
CA VAL A 507 -19.20 -18.24 11.26
C VAL A 507 -19.12 -17.62 9.86
N ARG A 508 -18.18 -16.72 9.62
CA ARG A 508 -18.05 -15.98 8.36
C ARG A 508 -16.71 -16.28 7.70
N GLY A 509 -16.73 -17.10 6.67
CA GLY A 509 -15.62 -17.26 5.71
C GLY A 509 -15.94 -16.61 4.36
N ARG A 510 -14.93 -16.33 3.54
CA ARG A 510 -15.11 -16.01 2.12
C ARG A 510 -14.71 -17.21 1.28
N LEU A 511 -15.62 -17.61 0.38
CA LEU A 511 -15.40 -18.68 -0.57
C LEU A 511 -15.55 -18.10 -1.97
N SER A 512 -14.55 -18.34 -2.83
CA SER A 512 -14.58 -17.97 -4.24
C SER A 512 -14.33 -19.20 -5.06
N VAL A 513 -15.23 -19.49 -6.00
CA VAL A 513 -15.15 -20.65 -6.88
C VAL A 513 -15.13 -20.17 -8.31
N TRP A 514 -14.21 -20.72 -9.09
CA TRP A 514 -14.06 -20.48 -10.51
C TRP A 514 -13.95 -21.81 -11.22
N VAL A 515 -14.67 -21.92 -12.33
CA VAL A 515 -14.68 -23.09 -13.20
C VAL A 515 -14.55 -22.61 -14.63
N GLY A 516 -13.57 -23.15 -15.37
CA GLY A 516 -13.34 -22.81 -16.77
C GLY A 516 -13.23 -24.05 -17.65
N THR A 517 -13.73 -23.96 -18.88
CA THR A 517 -13.56 -24.99 -19.90
C THR A 517 -13.39 -24.34 -21.28
N PRO A 518 -12.55 -24.87 -22.18
CA PRO A 518 -12.56 -24.45 -23.57
C PRO A 518 -13.93 -24.74 -24.19
N LEU A 519 -14.38 -23.91 -25.13
CA LEU A 519 -15.62 -24.17 -25.85
C LEU A 519 -15.42 -25.37 -26.79
N TRP A 520 -16.07 -26.49 -26.47
CA TRP A 520 -16.13 -27.67 -27.32
C TRP A 520 -17.57 -27.89 -27.79
N GLY A 521 -17.73 -28.38 -29.03
CA GLY A 521 -19.03 -28.66 -29.61
C GLY A 521 -19.96 -27.44 -29.72
N GLN A 522 -21.27 -27.70 -29.62
CA GLN A 522 -22.29 -26.65 -29.63
C GLN A 522 -22.50 -26.11 -28.21
N ARG A 523 -22.55 -24.78 -28.08
CA ARG A 523 -22.70 -24.08 -26.80
C ARG A 523 -23.85 -24.62 -25.91
N PRO A 524 -25.07 -24.88 -26.41
CA PRO A 524 -26.16 -25.38 -25.56
C PRO A 524 -25.88 -26.75 -24.92
N LEU A 525 -25.16 -27.63 -25.64
CA LEU A 525 -24.78 -28.95 -25.11
C LEU A 525 -23.74 -28.81 -23.99
N LEU A 526 -22.72 -28.00 -24.23
CA LEU A 526 -21.67 -27.71 -23.25
C LEU A 526 -22.25 -27.05 -22.00
N GLU A 527 -23.18 -26.11 -22.15
CA GLU A 527 -23.89 -25.48 -21.04
C GLU A 527 -24.67 -26.50 -20.22
N ALA A 528 -25.44 -27.39 -20.85
CA ALA A 528 -26.20 -28.40 -20.14
C ALA A 528 -25.31 -29.31 -19.27
N VAL A 529 -24.22 -29.85 -19.85
CA VAL A 529 -23.27 -30.70 -19.13
C VAL A 529 -22.55 -29.91 -18.03
N SER A 530 -22.17 -28.66 -18.31
CA SER A 530 -21.47 -27.83 -17.33
C SER A 530 -22.37 -27.42 -16.17
N TYR A 531 -23.67 -27.17 -16.38
CA TYR A 531 -24.60 -26.85 -15.29
C TYR A 531 -24.82 -28.04 -14.37
N GLU A 532 -24.87 -29.25 -14.91
CA GLU A 532 -24.91 -30.47 -14.11
C GLU A 532 -23.63 -30.62 -13.28
N PHE A 533 -22.45 -30.49 -13.92
CA PHE A 533 -21.16 -30.49 -13.23
C PHE A 533 -21.10 -29.48 -12.09
N LEU A 534 -21.48 -28.22 -12.35
CA LEU A 534 -21.45 -27.13 -11.37
C LEU A 534 -22.39 -27.38 -10.20
N SER A 535 -23.59 -27.91 -10.44
CA SER A 535 -24.54 -28.24 -9.38
C SER A 535 -23.98 -29.34 -8.46
N GLN A 536 -23.41 -30.40 -9.03
CA GLN A 536 -22.81 -31.49 -8.25
C GLN A 536 -21.57 -31.03 -7.47
N LEU A 537 -20.70 -30.25 -8.11
CA LEU A 537 -19.55 -29.62 -7.47
C LEU A 537 -19.97 -28.76 -6.28
N ALA A 538 -21.00 -27.92 -6.44
CA ALA A 538 -21.51 -27.07 -5.38
C ALA A 538 -22.11 -27.88 -4.22
N VAL A 539 -22.83 -28.97 -4.50
CA VAL A 539 -23.36 -29.88 -3.47
C VAL A 539 -22.23 -30.46 -2.61
N HIS A 540 -21.19 -31.00 -3.23
CA HIS A 540 -20.05 -31.54 -2.49
C HIS A 540 -19.29 -30.46 -1.73
N LEU A 541 -19.10 -29.28 -2.33
CA LEU A 541 -18.44 -28.16 -1.68
C LEU A 541 -19.20 -27.69 -0.43
N TYR A 542 -20.53 -27.59 -0.48
CA TYR A 542 -21.34 -27.18 0.67
C TYR A 542 -21.57 -28.28 1.70
N GLN A 543 -21.37 -29.55 1.36
CA GLN A 543 -21.25 -30.63 2.36
C GLN A 543 -20.00 -30.43 3.22
N LEU A 544 -18.88 -30.02 2.61
CA LEU A 544 -17.65 -29.68 3.33
C LEU A 544 -17.73 -28.33 4.04
N CYS A 545 -18.48 -27.38 3.48
CA CYS A 545 -18.61 -26.01 3.95
C CYS A 545 -20.07 -25.66 4.27
N PRO A 546 -20.72 -26.29 5.27
CA PRO A 546 -22.15 -26.09 5.55
C PRO A 546 -22.48 -24.65 5.99
N TRP A 547 -21.52 -23.95 6.59
CA TRP A 547 -21.61 -22.53 6.93
C TRP A 547 -21.81 -21.63 5.70
N ALA A 548 -21.44 -22.12 4.51
CA ALA A 548 -21.48 -21.42 3.25
C ALA A 548 -22.74 -21.77 2.42
N TYR A 549 -23.61 -22.68 2.88
CA TYR A 549 -24.77 -23.10 2.10
C TYR A 549 -25.69 -21.90 1.80
N PRO A 550 -25.99 -21.57 0.53
CA PRO A 550 -26.81 -20.41 0.19
C PRO A 550 -28.21 -20.54 0.77
N THR A 551 -28.66 -19.56 1.54
CA THR A 551 -30.06 -19.43 1.92
C THR A 551 -30.79 -18.67 0.81
N SER A 552 -31.95 -19.17 0.38
CA SER A 552 -32.79 -18.45 -0.58
C SER A 552 -33.06 -17.03 -0.06
N PRO A 553 -32.98 -15.98 -0.89
CA PRO A 553 -33.26 -14.62 -0.47
C PRO A 553 -34.66 -14.44 0.09
#